data_AF-A0A1M2V8H5-F1
#
_entry.id   AF-A0A1M2V8H5-F1
#
_cell.length_a   1.000
_cell.length_b   1.000
_cell.length_c   1.000
_cell.angle_alpha   90.00
_cell.angle_beta   90.00
_cell.angle_gamma   90.00
#
_symmetry.space_group_name_H-M   'P 1'
#
loop_
_entity.id
_entity.type
_entity.pdbx_description
1 polymer ?
#
loop_
_entity_poly.entity_id
_entity_poly.type
_entity_poly.pdbx_seq_one_letter_code
_entity_poly.pdbx_strand_id
1 'polypeptide(L)'
;MTLPINCSYSQHFRAINAAEGFSCNLTSTAEFLRNVTSTFLGEPAQLQIDGKAMVSTFAGESCFFGEQDVFTGWENQFTQHPDLAGKIHFVPSFFIDIQKFQNFTNVLDGDFNFNGGWPLDLTTAAAPGLLGGGTLNFDQFSAAQQGTIASDIGSFTVDDEHITQLGLVANSAHTYMTAVAPWFFTHFDSKNSIFDCDDHLYVTRWQNVIQNRDKVDLVELVTWNDFGESHYLGPIEGNLPAGSEAWTTGFDHQGFLEITNHFATWYKTGTEPPITADQLVMWARPHPKDAKPADSLGPPLNFELTQDQLWAVVLATAPGSLMLATGDTATQSFDVQPGVNKFNMTLTPNGFMQGTLTRDNATVIELKPDGYTFNPTPTAFNFNIFVAAAAATGGAAPPVTSAVPAPTDTTAPAPTDTAVPTPTDTVTPAPTDTTVPAPTDTAAPVPTNTAVPPAPTDTTVPPASTNAAAPPASTDPAAAPPASTAAAVPPASTAVAVPPVSTDAAVPPAPTGTAIAPPPAAAAPTA
;
A
#
# COMPACT_ATOMS: atom_id res chain seq x y z
N MET A 1 17.27 -5.30 22.89
CA MET A 1 17.92 -4.04 22.47
C MET A 1 16.80 -3.20 21.88
N THR A 2 16.23 -2.27 22.66
CA THR A 2 15.19 -1.37 22.17
C THR A 2 15.85 -0.40 21.19
N LEU A 3 15.64 -0.63 19.89
CA LEU A 3 15.91 0.41 18.90
C LEU A 3 15.06 1.62 19.32
N PRO A 4 15.65 2.82 19.51
CA PRO A 4 14.84 4.01 19.66
C PRO A 4 13.97 4.13 18.40
N ILE A 5 12.67 3.95 18.56
CA ILE A 5 11.70 4.32 17.54
C ILE A 5 11.72 5.85 17.59
N ASN A 6 12.58 6.47 16.78
CA ASN A 6 12.36 7.85 16.39
C ASN A 6 11.05 7.83 15.60
N CYS A 7 9.93 8.10 16.27
CA CYS A 7 8.66 8.34 15.62
C CYS A 7 8.79 9.66 14.87
N SER A 8 9.16 9.57 13.61
CA SER A 8 9.07 10.67 12.67
C SER A 8 7.81 10.48 11.84
N TYR A 9 7.02 11.53 11.71
CA TYR A 9 5.80 11.57 10.91
C TYR A 9 6.14 12.10 9.52
N SER A 10 5.77 11.36 8.48
CA SER A 10 5.69 11.90 7.13
C SER A 10 4.32 12.53 6.91
N GLN A 11 4.26 13.51 6.01
CA GLN A 11 2.97 13.98 5.53
C GLN A 11 2.54 13.07 4.38
N HIS A 12 1.46 12.33 4.57
CA HIS A 12 0.86 11.50 3.53
C HIS A 12 -0.55 12.03 3.27
N PHE A 13 -0.70 12.77 2.17
CA PHE A 13 -1.99 13.31 1.77
C PHE A 13 -2.81 12.23 1.07
N ARG A 14 -4.14 12.25 1.21
CA ARG A 14 -4.99 11.56 0.24
C ARG A 14 -5.35 12.59 -0.82
N ALA A 15 -5.08 12.32 -2.09
CA ALA A 15 -5.43 13.26 -3.14
C ALA A 15 -6.91 13.58 -3.07
N ILE A 16 -7.17 14.88 -2.99
CA ILE A 16 -8.48 15.47 -2.75
C ILE A 16 -9.29 15.36 -4.04
N ASN A 17 -9.84 14.18 -4.31
CA ASN A 17 -10.79 13.98 -5.41
C ASN A 17 -12.22 14.01 -4.84
N ALA A 18 -12.93 15.11 -5.13
CA ALA A 18 -14.38 15.37 -5.04
C ALA A 18 -15.12 15.08 -3.70
N ALA A 19 -14.61 14.21 -2.83
CA ALA A 19 -15.26 13.79 -1.58
C ALA A 19 -15.17 14.86 -0.48
N GLU A 20 -14.19 15.77 -0.54
CA GLU A 20 -14.07 16.92 0.39
C GLU A 20 -14.67 18.21 -0.18
N GLY A 21 -15.38 18.15 -1.32
CA GLY A 21 -15.98 19.32 -1.96
C GLY A 21 -15.00 20.23 -2.72
N PHE A 22 -13.72 19.86 -2.81
CA PHE A 22 -12.71 20.55 -3.61
C PHE A 22 -12.40 19.77 -4.90
N SER A 23 -12.42 20.48 -6.03
CA SER A 23 -11.86 19.95 -7.28
C SER A 23 -10.33 20.10 -7.23
N CYS A 24 -9.57 19.02 -7.42
CA CYS A 24 -8.11 19.11 -7.46
C CYS A 24 -7.57 19.77 -8.74
N ASN A 25 -8.44 20.25 -9.62
CA ASN A 25 -8.07 21.00 -10.82
C ASN A 25 -8.18 22.52 -10.63
N LEU A 26 -8.32 22.98 -9.38
CA LEU A 26 -8.32 24.40 -9.03
C LEU A 26 -6.97 24.78 -8.41
N THR A 27 -6.49 25.98 -8.75
CA THR A 27 -5.27 26.57 -8.14
C THR A 27 -5.40 26.73 -6.62
N SER A 28 -6.61 27.01 -6.13
CA SER A 28 -6.90 27.10 -4.69
C SER A 28 -6.68 25.78 -3.95
N THR A 29 -6.86 24.65 -4.62
CA THR A 29 -6.62 23.32 -4.02
C THR A 29 -5.12 23.11 -3.85
N ALA A 30 -4.31 23.50 -4.84
CA ALA A 30 -2.86 23.47 -4.67
C ALA A 30 -2.40 24.43 -3.57
N GLU A 31 -2.98 25.62 -3.48
CA GLU A 31 -2.69 26.56 -2.38
C GLU A 31 -2.98 25.96 -1.00
N PHE A 32 -4.12 25.29 -0.85
CA PHE A 32 -4.44 24.54 0.37
C PHE A 32 -3.38 23.47 0.67
N LEU A 33 -3.01 22.63 -0.29
CA LEU A 33 -1.99 21.60 -0.12
C LEU A 33 -0.62 22.18 0.28
N ARG A 34 -0.22 23.30 -0.32
CA ARG A 34 1.03 24.01 0.04
C ARG A 34 0.96 24.59 1.45
N ASN A 35 -0.17 25.15 1.86
CA ASN A 35 -0.36 25.68 3.22
C ASN A 35 -0.28 24.58 4.28
N VAL A 36 -0.94 23.44 4.04
CA VAL A 36 -0.85 22.29 4.94
C VAL A 36 0.60 21.78 4.98
N THR A 37 1.22 21.56 3.82
CA THR A 37 2.63 21.12 3.74
C THR A 37 3.58 22.04 4.52
N SER A 38 3.45 23.35 4.30
CA SER A 38 4.29 24.39 4.92
C SER A 38 4.16 24.45 6.43
N THR A 39 2.99 24.08 6.98
CA THR A 39 2.73 24.09 8.43
C THR A 39 3.68 23.15 9.17
N PHE A 40 4.05 22.02 8.57
CA PHE A 40 4.82 20.97 9.26
C PHE A 40 6.29 20.88 8.85
N LEU A 41 6.76 21.68 7.87
CA LEU A 41 8.15 21.58 7.36
C LEU A 41 9.23 21.69 8.45
N GLY A 42 8.98 22.52 9.47
CA GLY A 42 9.91 22.79 10.57
C GLY A 42 9.62 22.02 11.86
N GLU A 43 8.61 21.16 11.87
CA GLU A 43 8.24 20.42 13.08
C GLU A 43 9.32 19.39 13.44
N PRO A 44 9.74 19.27 14.72
CA PRO A 44 10.80 18.35 15.12
C PRO A 44 10.51 16.88 14.79
N ALA A 45 9.22 16.53 14.70
CA ALA A 45 8.77 15.19 14.40
C ALA A 45 8.60 14.93 12.88
N GLN A 46 8.76 15.94 12.01
CA GLN A 46 8.67 15.75 10.56
C GLN A 46 9.82 14.86 10.06
N LEU A 47 9.49 13.77 9.35
CA LEU A 47 10.49 12.93 8.70
C LEU A 47 11.23 13.76 7.64
N GLN A 48 12.56 13.69 7.69
CA GLN A 48 13.46 14.38 6.77
C GLN A 48 14.25 13.36 5.95
N ILE A 49 14.36 13.59 4.64
CA ILE A 49 15.25 12.87 3.72
C ILE A 49 16.11 13.92 3.04
N ASP A 50 17.44 13.74 3.08
CA ASP A 50 18.42 14.69 2.53
C ASP A 50 18.23 16.15 2.99
N GLY A 51 17.76 16.32 4.23
CA GLY A 51 17.50 17.64 4.82
C GLY A 51 16.22 18.33 4.33
N LYS A 52 15.35 17.61 3.61
CA LYS A 52 14.05 18.07 3.15
C LYS A 52 12.92 17.27 3.80
N ALA A 53 11.75 17.89 4.01
CA ALA A 53 10.60 17.21 4.59
C ALA A 53 10.06 16.14 3.63
N MET A 54 9.93 14.89 4.10
CA MET A 54 9.29 13.81 3.34
C MET A 54 7.78 14.08 3.22
N VAL A 55 7.32 14.18 1.98
CA VAL A 55 5.93 14.42 1.61
C VAL A 55 5.50 13.38 0.59
N SER A 56 4.32 12.80 0.78
CA SER A 56 3.73 11.80 -0.09
C SER A 56 2.24 12.09 -0.29
N THR A 57 1.65 11.48 -1.31
CA THR A 57 0.21 11.49 -1.55
C THR A 57 -0.25 10.11 -2.00
N PHE A 58 -1.46 9.73 -1.61
CA PHE A 58 -2.21 8.62 -2.17
C PHE A 58 -3.07 9.15 -3.31
N ALA A 59 -2.81 8.70 -4.54
CA ALA A 59 -3.34 9.26 -5.77
C ALA A 59 -2.91 10.72 -6.01
N GLY A 60 -3.42 11.30 -7.09
CA GLY A 60 -3.16 12.69 -7.52
C GLY A 60 -2.77 12.82 -8.99
N GLU A 61 -2.67 11.69 -9.69
CA GLU A 61 -2.35 11.56 -11.11
C GLU A 61 -3.35 12.25 -12.05
N SER A 62 -4.54 12.61 -11.55
CA SER A 62 -5.57 13.35 -12.28
C SER A 62 -5.60 14.85 -11.98
N CYS A 63 -4.75 15.33 -11.07
CA CYS A 63 -4.80 16.68 -10.52
C CYS A 63 -3.79 17.59 -11.22
N PHE A 64 -4.30 18.56 -11.99
CA PHE A 64 -3.47 19.53 -12.71
C PHE A 64 -3.57 20.96 -12.18
N PHE A 65 -4.38 21.20 -11.14
CA PHE A 65 -4.40 22.47 -10.40
C PHE A 65 -4.58 23.75 -11.24
N GLY A 66 -5.30 23.66 -12.35
CA GLY A 66 -5.54 24.77 -13.28
C GLY A 66 -4.48 24.94 -14.37
N GLU A 67 -3.46 24.08 -14.40
CA GLU A 67 -2.47 23.99 -15.48
C GLU A 67 -2.97 23.12 -16.65
N GLN A 68 -2.14 22.96 -17.68
CA GLN A 68 -2.51 22.22 -18.90
C GLN A 68 -2.56 20.70 -18.71
N ASP A 69 -1.77 20.16 -17.78
CA ASP A 69 -1.66 18.73 -17.51
C ASP A 69 -1.13 18.48 -16.09
N VAL A 70 -1.19 17.21 -15.67
CA VAL A 70 -0.74 16.77 -14.34
C VAL A 70 0.74 17.07 -14.10
N PHE A 71 1.60 16.95 -15.12
CA PHE A 71 3.04 17.14 -14.99
C PHE A 71 3.36 18.60 -14.64
N THR A 72 2.83 19.53 -15.44
CA THR A 72 2.96 20.98 -15.26
C THR A 72 2.27 21.43 -13.98
N GLY A 73 1.12 20.83 -13.65
CA GLY A 73 0.35 21.08 -12.44
C GLY A 73 1.17 20.84 -11.17
N TRP A 74 1.64 19.61 -10.98
CA TRP A 74 2.43 19.27 -9.80
C TRP A 74 3.78 20.00 -9.76
N GLU A 75 4.41 20.27 -10.91
CA GLU A 75 5.64 21.06 -10.98
C GLU A 75 5.41 22.50 -10.50
N ASN A 76 4.57 23.26 -11.20
CA ASN A 76 4.42 24.70 -10.96
C ASN A 76 3.65 25.01 -9.69
N GLN A 77 2.62 24.22 -9.39
CA GLN A 77 1.70 24.50 -8.28
C GLN A 77 2.10 23.77 -7.00
N PHE A 78 3.10 22.90 -7.01
CA PHE A 78 3.49 22.19 -5.78
C PHE A 78 5.01 22.13 -5.60
N THR A 79 5.73 21.26 -6.32
CA THR A 79 7.13 20.92 -6.01
C THR A 79 8.11 22.04 -6.32
N GLN A 80 7.88 22.81 -7.39
CA GLN A 80 8.70 23.96 -7.78
C GLN A 80 8.06 25.31 -7.41
N HIS A 81 6.91 25.31 -6.74
CA HIS A 81 6.32 26.55 -6.25
C HIS A 81 7.24 27.20 -5.19
N PRO A 82 7.44 28.53 -5.17
CA PRO A 82 8.35 29.20 -4.23
C PRO A 82 8.13 28.89 -2.74
N ASP A 83 6.90 28.51 -2.37
CA ASP A 83 6.57 28.11 -1.01
C ASP A 83 7.26 26.82 -0.58
N LEU A 84 7.47 25.87 -1.51
CA LEU A 84 7.96 24.51 -1.22
C LEU A 84 9.28 24.14 -1.92
N ALA A 85 9.65 24.85 -2.99
CA ALA A 85 10.84 24.55 -3.80
C ALA A 85 12.09 24.41 -2.92
N GLY A 86 12.75 23.25 -3.02
CA GLY A 86 13.95 22.91 -2.25
C GLY A 86 13.71 22.55 -0.78
N LYS A 87 12.46 22.49 -0.31
CA LYS A 87 12.11 22.19 1.10
C LYS A 87 11.50 20.82 1.31
N ILE A 88 10.99 20.18 0.25
CA ILE A 88 10.31 18.88 0.31
C ILE A 88 11.04 17.81 -0.48
N HIS A 89 10.91 16.57 -0.04
CA HIS A 89 11.27 15.35 -0.74
C HIS A 89 9.97 14.62 -1.10
N PHE A 90 9.54 14.73 -2.36
CA PHE A 90 8.21 14.30 -2.78
C PHE A 90 8.21 12.88 -3.37
N VAL A 91 7.52 11.95 -2.69
CA VAL A 91 7.44 10.52 -3.05
C VAL A 91 5.96 10.11 -3.08
N PRO A 92 5.20 10.51 -4.12
CA PRO A 92 3.78 10.20 -4.23
C PRO A 92 3.53 8.74 -4.65
N SER A 93 2.32 8.26 -4.36
CA SER A 93 1.73 7.09 -4.96
C SER A 93 0.74 7.51 -6.03
N PHE A 94 1.21 7.68 -7.26
CA PHE A 94 0.38 8.01 -8.40
C PHE A 94 -0.09 6.74 -9.12
N PHE A 95 -1.40 6.60 -9.32
CA PHE A 95 -1.99 5.46 -10.03
C PHE A 95 -1.99 5.71 -11.54
N ILE A 96 -0.79 5.88 -12.10
CA ILE A 96 -0.57 6.22 -13.50
C ILE A 96 0.31 5.16 -14.17
N ASP A 97 0.20 5.04 -15.50
CA ASP A 97 1.15 4.27 -16.31
C ASP A 97 2.59 4.75 -16.04
N ILE A 98 3.39 3.86 -15.43
CA ILE A 98 4.77 4.13 -15.01
C ILE A 98 5.68 4.52 -16.18
N GLN A 99 5.34 4.17 -17.43
CA GLN A 99 6.10 4.63 -18.61
C GLN A 99 6.07 6.16 -18.80
N LYS A 100 5.14 6.85 -18.11
CA LYS A 100 5.02 8.31 -18.09
C LYS A 100 5.86 8.97 -17.00
N PHE A 101 6.52 8.22 -16.11
CA PHE A 101 7.30 8.79 -15.00
C PHE A 101 8.33 9.82 -15.47
N GLN A 102 9.02 9.56 -16.59
CA GLN A 102 9.98 10.49 -17.19
C GLN A 102 9.43 11.91 -17.46
N ASN A 103 8.11 12.07 -17.60
CA ASN A 103 7.47 13.38 -17.81
C ASN A 103 7.36 14.20 -16.51
N PHE A 104 7.52 13.57 -15.34
CA PHE A 104 7.49 14.24 -14.03
C PHE A 104 8.85 14.78 -13.60
N THR A 105 9.61 15.32 -14.56
CA THR A 105 10.86 16.06 -14.27
C THR A 105 10.55 17.19 -13.28
N ASN A 106 11.42 17.39 -12.28
CA ASN A 106 11.25 18.36 -11.19
C ASN A 106 10.05 18.10 -10.25
N VAL A 107 9.33 16.99 -10.40
CA VAL A 107 8.20 16.63 -9.53
C VAL A 107 8.56 15.47 -8.61
N LEU A 108 8.90 14.31 -9.16
CA LEU A 108 9.14 13.11 -8.35
C LEU A 108 10.56 13.10 -7.81
N ASP A 109 10.75 13.31 -6.50
CA ASP A 109 12.01 12.91 -5.85
C ASP A 109 12.05 11.38 -5.65
N GLY A 110 10.88 10.73 -5.60
CA GLY A 110 10.73 9.29 -5.52
C GLY A 110 9.37 8.79 -5.99
N ASP A 111 9.14 7.49 -5.85
CA ASP A 111 7.87 6.81 -6.15
C ASP A 111 7.45 5.91 -4.99
N PHE A 112 6.16 5.93 -4.66
CA PHE A 112 5.55 5.00 -3.73
C PHE A 112 4.63 4.01 -4.46
N ASN A 113 5.11 2.78 -4.61
CA ASN A 113 4.30 1.68 -5.11
C ASN A 113 3.39 1.10 -4.02
N PHE A 114 2.29 1.80 -3.72
CA PHE A 114 1.27 1.34 -2.76
C PHE A 114 0.71 -0.03 -3.13
N ASN A 115 0.47 -0.24 -4.42
CA ASN A 115 -0.10 -1.48 -4.95
C ASN A 115 0.85 -2.68 -4.87
N GLY A 116 2.15 -2.44 -4.70
CA GLY A 116 3.16 -3.48 -4.52
C GLY A 116 2.97 -4.35 -3.27
N GLY A 117 2.02 -4.01 -2.39
CA GLY A 117 1.65 -4.83 -1.24
C GLY A 117 0.90 -6.13 -1.60
N TRP A 118 0.35 -6.25 -2.81
CA TRP A 118 -0.54 -7.35 -3.21
C TRP A 118 -0.34 -7.80 -4.66
N PRO A 119 -0.71 -9.05 -5.01
CA PRO A 119 -0.69 -9.57 -6.38
C PRO A 119 -1.92 -9.09 -7.18
N LEU A 120 -1.95 -7.82 -7.59
CA LEU A 120 -3.16 -7.23 -8.20
C LEU A 120 -3.55 -7.83 -9.56
N ASP A 121 -2.60 -8.40 -10.29
CA ASP A 121 -2.86 -9.05 -11.57
C ASP A 121 -3.51 -10.44 -11.40
N LEU A 122 -3.37 -11.05 -10.22
CA LEU A 122 -4.02 -12.30 -9.87
C LEU A 122 -5.49 -12.06 -9.50
N THR A 123 -6.33 -12.04 -10.52
CA THR A 123 -7.79 -11.94 -10.39
C THR A 123 -8.46 -13.23 -10.85
N THR A 124 -9.71 -13.47 -10.43
CA THR A 124 -10.48 -14.63 -10.90
C THR A 124 -10.64 -14.63 -12.43
N ALA A 125 -10.73 -13.44 -13.02
CA ALA A 125 -10.81 -13.27 -14.47
C ALA A 125 -9.48 -13.56 -15.19
N ALA A 126 -8.35 -13.17 -14.61
CA ALA A 126 -7.02 -13.36 -15.21
C ALA A 126 -6.44 -14.76 -14.93
N ALA A 127 -6.82 -15.39 -13.82
CA ALA A 127 -6.27 -16.66 -13.36
C ALA A 127 -6.28 -17.76 -14.43
N PRO A 128 -7.34 -17.97 -15.24
CA PRO A 128 -7.30 -18.94 -16.34
C PRO A 128 -6.13 -18.72 -17.31
N GLY A 129 -5.79 -17.47 -17.64
CA GLY A 129 -4.66 -17.14 -18.50
C GLY A 129 -3.31 -17.37 -17.82
N LEU A 130 -3.22 -17.04 -16.53
CA LEU A 130 -1.99 -17.15 -15.73
C LEU A 130 -1.66 -18.60 -15.35
N LEU A 131 -2.68 -19.44 -15.14
CA LEU A 131 -2.55 -20.77 -14.53
C LEU A 131 -2.72 -21.95 -15.51
N GLY A 132 -2.47 -21.70 -16.80
CA GLY A 132 -2.35 -22.77 -17.82
C GLY A 132 -3.55 -22.96 -18.75
N GLY A 133 -4.51 -22.02 -18.80
CA GLY A 133 -5.64 -22.00 -19.71
C GLY A 133 -6.84 -22.84 -19.27
N GLY A 134 -8.03 -22.51 -19.80
CA GLY A 134 -9.27 -23.28 -19.60
C GLY A 134 -10.04 -22.96 -18.32
N THR A 135 -11.06 -23.77 -18.01
CA THR A 135 -11.85 -23.61 -16.78
C THR A 135 -11.04 -24.10 -15.59
N LEU A 136 -10.74 -23.19 -14.65
CA LEU A 136 -10.06 -23.54 -13.40
C LEU A 136 -11.04 -24.13 -12.39
N ASN A 137 -10.54 -25.09 -11.61
CA ASN A 137 -11.18 -25.50 -10.37
C ASN A 137 -10.54 -24.70 -9.22
N PHE A 138 -11.21 -23.62 -8.81
CA PHE A 138 -10.73 -22.76 -7.73
C PHE A 138 -10.73 -23.45 -6.34
N ASP A 139 -11.34 -24.63 -6.22
CA ASP A 139 -11.32 -25.40 -4.97
C ASP A 139 -10.11 -26.33 -4.89
N GLN A 140 -9.45 -26.58 -6.02
CA GLN A 140 -8.33 -27.51 -6.11
C GLN A 140 -7.34 -27.07 -7.18
N PHE A 141 -6.33 -26.32 -6.75
CA PHE A 141 -5.16 -26.04 -7.57
C PHE A 141 -4.21 -27.25 -7.59
N SER A 142 -3.69 -27.57 -8.77
CA SER A 142 -2.56 -28.50 -8.89
C SER A 142 -1.31 -27.89 -8.28
N ALA A 143 -0.33 -28.73 -7.91
CA ALA A 143 0.96 -28.26 -7.37
C ALA A 143 1.68 -27.27 -8.30
N ALA A 144 1.53 -27.42 -9.62
CA ALA A 144 2.09 -26.48 -10.59
C ALA A 144 1.39 -25.11 -10.52
N GLN A 145 0.06 -25.10 -10.43
CA GLN A 145 -0.72 -23.87 -10.31
C GLN A 145 -0.46 -23.16 -8.99
N GLN A 146 -0.40 -23.90 -7.88
CA GLN A 146 -0.01 -23.37 -6.58
C GLN A 146 1.41 -22.77 -6.62
N GLY A 147 2.33 -23.41 -7.35
CA GLY A 147 3.68 -22.88 -7.58
C GLY A 147 3.69 -21.55 -8.34
N THR A 148 2.82 -21.40 -9.34
CA THR A 148 2.65 -20.12 -10.06
C THR A 148 2.07 -19.04 -9.16
N ILE A 149 1.01 -19.34 -8.40
CA ILE A 149 0.38 -18.40 -7.45
C ILE A 149 1.40 -17.92 -6.41
N ALA A 150 2.13 -18.86 -5.79
CA ALA A 150 3.14 -18.53 -4.81
C ALA A 150 4.29 -17.69 -5.40
N SER A 151 4.65 -17.92 -6.68
CA SER A 151 5.64 -17.11 -7.38
C SER A 151 5.17 -15.68 -7.66
N ASP A 152 3.87 -15.50 -7.90
CA ASP A 152 3.28 -14.18 -8.14
C ASP A 152 3.20 -13.36 -6.84
N ILE A 153 2.68 -13.98 -5.78
CA ILE A 153 2.66 -13.43 -4.40
C ILE A 153 4.07 -13.06 -3.92
N GLY A 154 5.07 -13.85 -4.29
CA GLY A 154 6.48 -13.65 -3.95
C GLY A 154 7.29 -12.84 -4.96
N SER A 155 6.65 -12.20 -5.93
CA SER A 155 7.32 -11.46 -7.00
C SER A 155 7.85 -10.10 -6.55
N PHE A 156 9.00 -9.68 -7.10
CA PHE A 156 9.52 -8.30 -7.04
C PHE A 156 9.46 -7.61 -8.41
N THR A 157 8.83 -8.24 -9.41
CA THR A 157 8.88 -7.76 -10.80
C THR A 157 8.26 -6.37 -10.94
N VAL A 158 7.09 -6.15 -10.36
CA VAL A 158 6.42 -4.83 -10.40
C VAL A 158 7.28 -3.78 -9.70
N ASP A 159 7.93 -4.12 -8.59
CA ASP A 159 8.85 -3.20 -7.92
C ASP A 159 10.03 -2.83 -8.83
N ASP A 160 10.68 -3.81 -9.47
CA ASP A 160 11.78 -3.60 -10.41
C ASP A 160 11.35 -2.74 -11.62
N GLU A 161 10.12 -2.90 -12.10
CA GLU A 161 9.56 -2.07 -13.17
C GLU A 161 9.39 -0.61 -12.72
N HIS A 162 8.82 -0.38 -11.53
CA HIS A 162 8.71 0.95 -10.95
C HIS A 162 10.08 1.60 -10.74
N ILE A 163 11.04 0.88 -10.14
CA ILE A 163 12.43 1.37 -9.95
C ILE A 163 13.06 1.74 -11.29
N THR A 164 12.88 0.89 -12.31
CA THR A 164 13.44 1.13 -13.65
C THR A 164 12.87 2.40 -14.27
N GLN A 165 11.55 2.63 -14.17
CA GLN A 165 10.92 3.83 -14.71
C GLN A 165 11.24 5.09 -13.90
N LEU A 166 11.32 4.97 -12.57
CA LEU A 166 11.74 6.06 -11.69
C LEU A 166 13.16 6.54 -12.04
N GLY A 167 14.08 5.61 -12.36
CA GLY A 167 15.44 5.94 -12.79
C GLY A 167 15.54 6.78 -14.08
N LEU A 168 14.44 6.93 -14.84
CA LEU A 168 14.36 7.78 -16.03
C LEU A 168 13.93 9.22 -15.71
N VAL A 169 13.51 9.52 -14.48
CA VAL A 169 13.06 10.86 -14.08
C VAL A 169 14.27 11.78 -13.91
N ALA A 170 14.31 12.89 -14.65
CA ALA A 170 15.35 13.88 -14.49
C ALA A 170 15.14 14.74 -13.23
N ASN A 171 16.24 15.18 -12.61
CA ASN A 171 16.24 15.98 -11.38
C ASN A 171 15.50 15.32 -10.22
N SER A 172 15.64 14.00 -10.09
CA SER A 172 15.03 13.17 -9.04
C SER A 172 16.11 12.54 -8.16
N ALA A 173 15.77 12.27 -6.89
CA ALA A 173 16.60 11.48 -5.99
C ALA A 173 16.43 9.96 -6.20
N HIS A 174 15.43 9.56 -7.00
CA HIS A 174 15.07 8.17 -7.29
C HIS A 174 14.78 7.33 -6.05
N THR A 175 14.22 7.94 -4.99
CA THR A 175 13.84 7.23 -3.77
C THR A 175 12.69 6.27 -4.04
N TYR A 176 12.92 4.97 -3.90
CA TYR A 176 11.89 3.97 -4.08
C TYR A 176 11.27 3.55 -2.74
N MET A 177 9.95 3.74 -2.62
CA MET A 177 9.15 3.28 -1.49
C MET A 177 8.20 2.18 -1.94
N THR A 178 8.16 1.08 -1.19
CA THR A 178 7.23 -0.02 -1.46
C THR A 178 6.30 -0.31 -0.28
N ALA A 179 5.17 -0.96 -0.56
CA ALA A 179 4.19 -1.35 0.45
C ALA A 179 4.40 -2.79 0.96
N VAL A 180 4.06 -2.97 2.24
CA VAL A 180 3.86 -4.29 2.85
C VAL A 180 2.54 -4.28 3.62
N ALA A 181 1.61 -5.14 3.22
CA ALA A 181 0.26 -5.23 3.76
C ALA A 181 -0.11 -6.68 4.10
N PRO A 182 -0.82 -6.95 5.22
CA PRO A 182 -1.14 -8.31 5.62
C PRO A 182 -2.32 -8.93 4.89
N TRP A 183 -3.29 -8.10 4.48
CA TRP A 183 -4.58 -8.54 3.98
C TRP A 183 -5.20 -7.47 3.08
N PHE A 184 -6.34 -7.73 2.44
CA PHE A 184 -7.18 -6.71 1.81
C PHE A 184 -8.60 -7.25 1.61
N PHE A 185 -9.60 -6.55 2.14
CA PHE A 185 -11.01 -6.87 1.90
C PHE A 185 -11.90 -5.66 2.17
N THR A 186 -12.86 -5.42 1.29
CA THR A 186 -13.90 -4.41 1.46
C THR A 186 -15.29 -4.99 1.17
N HIS A 187 -16.31 -4.48 1.85
CA HIS A 187 -17.71 -4.89 1.65
C HIS A 187 -18.69 -3.71 1.69
N PHE A 188 -18.35 -2.63 0.99
CA PHE A 188 -19.23 -1.49 0.79
C PHE A 188 -20.11 -1.68 -0.45
N ASP A 189 -21.31 -1.10 -0.47
CA ASP A 189 -22.20 -1.06 -1.66
C ASP A 189 -21.46 -0.56 -2.92
N SER A 190 -20.48 0.32 -2.72
CA SER A 190 -19.63 0.87 -3.78
C SER A 190 -18.37 0.09 -4.11
N LYS A 191 -17.87 -0.73 -3.18
CA LYS A 191 -16.57 -1.39 -3.28
C LYS A 191 -16.62 -2.71 -2.50
N ASN A 192 -16.81 -3.80 -3.24
CA ASN A 192 -16.89 -5.16 -2.70
C ASN A 192 -15.87 -6.07 -3.40
N SER A 193 -14.70 -6.24 -2.79
CA SER A 193 -13.56 -6.93 -3.42
C SER A 193 -12.58 -7.48 -2.38
N ILE A 194 -11.84 -8.51 -2.77
CA ILE A 194 -10.71 -9.08 -2.04
C ILE A 194 -9.52 -9.23 -3.00
N PHE A 195 -8.29 -9.07 -2.47
CA PHE A 195 -7.07 -9.49 -3.15
C PHE A 195 -6.63 -10.85 -2.61
N ASP A 196 -5.92 -11.64 -3.43
CA ASP A 196 -5.35 -12.89 -2.95
C ASP A 196 -4.23 -12.60 -1.94
N CYS A 197 -4.53 -12.85 -0.67
CA CYS A 197 -3.64 -12.65 0.47
C CYS A 197 -3.27 -13.97 1.14
N ASP A 198 -3.66 -15.10 0.53
CA ASP A 198 -3.32 -16.43 0.98
C ASP A 198 -1.83 -16.75 0.72
N ASP A 199 -1.43 -18.01 0.87
CA ASP A 199 -0.05 -18.48 0.66
C ASP A 199 1.01 -17.67 1.44
N HIS A 200 0.62 -17.20 2.63
CA HIS A 200 1.41 -16.39 3.54
C HIS A 200 1.93 -15.07 2.93
N LEU A 201 1.11 -14.36 2.16
CA LEU A 201 1.44 -13.06 1.54
C LEU A 201 2.30 -12.18 2.45
N TYR A 202 1.88 -11.91 3.70
CA TYR A 202 2.56 -10.96 4.58
C TYR A 202 4.04 -11.31 4.83
N VAL A 203 4.32 -12.58 5.16
CA VAL A 203 5.70 -13.05 5.40
C VAL A 203 6.47 -13.14 4.09
N THR A 204 5.83 -13.63 3.03
CA THR A 204 6.45 -13.78 1.71
C THR A 204 6.86 -12.42 1.14
N ARG A 205 6.01 -11.39 1.29
CA ARG A 205 6.31 -10.01 0.87
C ARG A 205 7.47 -9.42 1.66
N TRP A 206 7.48 -9.58 2.98
CA TRP A 206 8.62 -9.17 3.80
C TRP A 206 9.93 -9.85 3.39
N GLN A 207 9.91 -11.17 3.18
CA GLN A 207 11.09 -11.92 2.71
C GLN A 207 11.59 -11.40 1.36
N ASN A 208 10.66 -11.09 0.45
CA ASN A 208 10.97 -10.54 -0.86
C ASN A 208 11.62 -9.15 -0.77
N VAL A 209 11.07 -8.24 0.06
CA VAL A 209 11.65 -6.90 0.30
C VAL A 209 13.05 -7.01 0.93
N ILE A 210 13.26 -7.93 1.86
CA ILE A 210 14.58 -8.17 2.47
C ILE A 210 15.61 -8.66 1.43
N GLN A 211 15.20 -9.53 0.52
CA GLN A 211 16.08 -10.05 -0.55
C GLN A 211 16.50 -8.97 -1.54
N ASN A 212 15.67 -7.93 -1.72
CA ASN A 212 15.92 -6.80 -2.61
C ASN A 212 16.18 -5.49 -1.84
N ARG A 213 16.63 -5.59 -0.58
CA ARG A 213 16.79 -4.45 0.34
C ARG A 213 17.69 -3.34 -0.22
N ASP A 214 18.66 -3.69 -1.05
CA ASP A 214 19.57 -2.76 -1.71
C ASP A 214 18.91 -1.88 -2.77
N LYS A 215 17.69 -2.23 -3.22
CA LYS A 215 16.90 -1.48 -4.18
C LYS A 215 15.70 -0.72 -3.57
N VAL A 216 15.42 -0.94 -2.29
CA VAL A 216 14.26 -0.39 -1.59
C VAL A 216 14.76 0.59 -0.54
N ASP A 217 14.49 1.87 -0.72
CA ASP A 217 14.92 2.92 0.22
C ASP A 217 13.98 3.04 1.43
N LEU A 218 12.68 2.84 1.19
CA LEU A 218 11.62 2.99 2.18
C LEU A 218 10.60 1.85 2.08
N VAL A 219 10.01 1.50 3.22
CA VAL A 219 8.88 0.57 3.30
C VAL A 219 7.74 1.24 4.05
N GLU A 220 6.57 1.27 3.44
CA GLU A 220 5.33 1.69 4.10
C GLU A 220 4.52 0.46 4.52
N LEU A 221 4.14 0.43 5.81
CA LEU A 221 3.19 -0.57 6.31
C LEU A 221 1.78 -0.08 5.98
N VAL A 222 1.08 -0.83 5.15
CA VAL A 222 -0.24 -0.48 4.64
C VAL A 222 -1.25 -1.39 5.34
N THR A 223 -1.94 -0.93 6.38
CA THR A 223 -1.87 0.39 7.05
C THR A 223 -1.90 0.26 8.56
N TRP A 224 -1.78 1.39 9.28
CA TRP A 224 -2.05 1.40 10.71
C TRP A 224 -3.54 1.18 11.02
N ASN A 225 -4.46 1.85 10.31
CA ASN A 225 -5.87 1.95 10.73
C ASN A 225 -6.88 2.07 9.58
N ASP A 226 -6.59 1.59 8.37
CA ASP A 226 -7.61 1.50 7.32
C ASP A 226 -8.51 0.28 7.56
N PHE A 227 -9.49 0.47 8.45
CA PHE A 227 -10.43 -0.57 8.84
C PHE A 227 -11.39 -0.95 7.70
N GLY A 228 -11.75 0.00 6.84
CA GLY A 228 -12.66 -0.24 5.73
C GLY A 228 -12.11 -1.22 4.71
N GLU A 229 -10.79 -1.23 4.51
CA GLU A 229 -10.09 -2.08 3.53
C GLU A 229 -9.34 -3.26 4.16
N SER A 230 -9.53 -3.49 5.46
CA SER A 230 -9.08 -4.67 6.21
C SER A 230 -7.57 -4.93 6.23
N HIS A 231 -6.73 -3.96 5.87
CA HIS A 231 -5.27 -4.11 5.90
C HIS A 231 -4.59 -3.43 7.10
N TYR A 232 -5.38 -3.03 8.11
CA TYR A 232 -4.89 -2.41 9.34
C TYR A 232 -4.03 -3.36 10.19
N LEU A 233 -3.10 -2.79 10.95
CA LEU A 233 -2.23 -3.46 11.92
C LEU A 233 -2.40 -2.93 13.35
N GLY A 234 -2.90 -1.72 13.50
CA GLY A 234 -3.11 -1.05 14.78
C GLY A 234 -4.37 -1.54 15.50
N PRO A 235 -4.56 -1.13 16.76
CA PRO A 235 -5.76 -1.43 17.51
C PRO A 235 -6.99 -0.81 16.84
N ILE A 236 -8.12 -1.52 16.89
CA ILE A 236 -9.39 -1.03 16.35
C ILE A 236 -9.94 0.06 17.27
N GLU A 237 -9.60 1.31 16.94
CA GLU A 237 -9.95 2.50 17.70
C GLU A 237 -10.30 3.68 16.77
N GLY A 238 -10.98 4.69 17.30
CA GLY A 238 -11.29 5.91 16.58
C GLY A 238 -12.48 5.79 15.61
N ASN A 239 -12.47 6.60 14.57
CA ASN A 239 -13.56 6.67 13.60
C ASN A 239 -13.32 5.65 12.47
N LEU A 240 -14.21 4.67 12.38
CA LEU A 240 -14.25 3.73 11.27
C LEU A 240 -15.07 4.31 10.11
N PRO A 241 -14.76 3.96 8.84
CA PRO A 241 -15.66 4.23 7.73
C PRO A 241 -17.04 3.65 8.01
N ALA A 242 -18.10 4.43 7.78
CA ALA A 242 -19.46 4.02 8.13
C ALA A 242 -19.85 2.68 7.46
N GLY A 243 -20.33 1.74 8.26
CA GLY A 243 -20.71 0.38 7.82
C GLY A 243 -19.58 -0.63 7.93
N SER A 244 -18.32 -0.21 8.00
CA SER A 244 -17.18 -1.14 8.10
C SER A 244 -17.10 -1.87 9.43
N GLU A 245 -17.78 -1.39 10.48
CA GLU A 245 -17.92 -2.10 11.74
C GLU A 245 -18.50 -3.51 11.58
N ALA A 246 -19.27 -3.76 10.50
CA ALA A 246 -19.87 -5.05 10.17
C ALA A 246 -18.85 -6.16 9.85
N TRP A 247 -17.65 -5.81 9.36
CA TRP A 247 -16.59 -6.78 9.09
C TRP A 247 -15.30 -6.56 9.90
N THR A 248 -15.22 -5.48 10.68
CA THR A 248 -14.03 -5.16 11.50
C THR A 248 -14.22 -5.51 12.97
N THR A 249 -15.45 -5.45 13.51
CA THR A 249 -15.70 -5.72 14.94
C THR A 249 -15.31 -7.15 15.29
N GLY A 250 -14.31 -7.31 16.17
CA GLY A 250 -13.80 -8.61 16.61
C GLY A 250 -12.69 -9.20 15.74
N PHE A 251 -12.20 -8.45 14.75
CA PHE A 251 -11.14 -8.87 13.82
C PHE A 251 -9.85 -8.07 14.10
N ASP A 252 -9.30 -8.15 15.31
CA ASP A 252 -8.05 -7.48 15.65
C ASP A 252 -6.87 -8.11 14.90
N HIS A 253 -5.96 -7.29 14.36
CA HIS A 253 -4.83 -7.72 13.53
C HIS A 253 -3.46 -7.56 14.23
N GLN A 254 -3.42 -7.14 15.50
CA GLN A 254 -2.16 -6.81 16.17
C GLN A 254 -1.21 -8.00 16.32
N GLY A 255 -1.70 -9.23 16.18
CA GLY A 255 -0.85 -10.42 16.12
C GLY A 255 0.20 -10.37 14.99
N PHE A 256 -0.05 -9.63 13.91
CA PHE A 256 0.94 -9.42 12.84
C PHE A 256 2.11 -8.53 13.27
N LEU A 257 1.98 -7.70 14.31
CA LEU A 257 3.05 -6.80 14.77
C LEU A 257 4.31 -7.55 15.20
N GLU A 258 4.19 -8.81 15.63
CA GLU A 258 5.35 -9.65 15.95
C GLU A 258 6.17 -10.01 14.70
N ILE A 259 5.47 -10.34 13.61
CA ILE A 259 6.09 -10.57 12.30
C ILE A 259 6.71 -9.26 11.81
N THR A 260 5.96 -8.15 11.88
CA THR A 260 6.44 -6.82 11.51
C THR A 260 7.72 -6.45 12.26
N ASN A 261 7.76 -6.67 13.58
CA ASN A 261 8.91 -6.31 14.41
C ASN A 261 10.19 -7.04 13.97
N HIS A 262 10.11 -8.34 13.69
CA HIS A 262 11.25 -9.12 13.20
C HIS A 262 11.75 -8.60 11.85
N PHE A 263 10.87 -8.48 10.85
CA PHE A 263 11.27 -8.11 9.49
C PHE A 263 11.62 -6.62 9.35
N ALA A 264 10.91 -5.71 10.02
CA ALA A 264 11.26 -4.29 10.02
C ALA A 264 12.61 -4.06 10.71
N THR A 265 12.92 -4.82 11.77
CA THR A 265 14.25 -4.77 12.38
C THR A 265 15.32 -5.25 11.40
N TRP A 266 15.10 -6.39 10.73
CA TRP A 266 16.01 -6.88 9.70
C TRP A 266 16.20 -5.86 8.58
N TYR A 267 15.12 -5.28 8.07
CA TYR A 267 15.18 -4.27 7.02
C TYR A 267 15.95 -3.04 7.48
N LYS A 268 15.78 -2.56 8.71
CA LYS A 268 16.52 -1.38 9.20
C LYS A 268 18.00 -1.66 9.43
N THR A 269 18.36 -2.84 9.93
CA THR A 269 19.76 -3.18 10.29
C THR A 269 20.56 -3.80 9.15
N GLY A 270 19.89 -4.35 8.13
CA GLY A 270 20.50 -5.15 7.07
C GLY A 270 20.97 -6.53 7.53
N THR A 271 20.63 -6.97 8.74
CA THR A 271 21.00 -8.29 9.27
C THR A 271 19.82 -8.89 10.02
N GLU A 272 19.53 -10.17 9.78
CA GLU A 272 18.44 -10.88 10.43
C GLU A 272 18.62 -10.82 11.95
N PRO A 273 17.66 -10.25 12.71
CA PRO A 273 17.77 -10.20 14.16
C PRO A 273 17.57 -11.60 14.74
N PRO A 274 18.30 -11.97 15.81
CA PRO A 274 18.09 -13.26 16.45
C PRO A 274 16.68 -13.35 17.03
N ILE A 275 15.99 -14.45 16.75
CA ILE A 275 14.74 -14.81 17.42
C ILE A 275 15.09 -15.28 18.84
N THR A 276 14.63 -14.54 19.85
CA THR A 276 15.00 -14.76 21.26
C THR A 276 13.86 -15.35 22.11
N ALA A 277 12.64 -15.38 21.57
CA ALA A 277 11.49 -16.04 22.15
C ALA A 277 10.72 -16.74 21.03
N ASP A 278 10.20 -17.94 21.28
CA ASP A 278 9.32 -18.59 20.33
C ASP A 278 8.01 -17.79 20.24
N GLN A 279 7.49 -17.57 19.03
CA GLN A 279 6.22 -16.92 18.78
C GLN A 279 5.41 -17.72 17.76
N LEU A 280 4.10 -17.78 17.96
CA LEU A 280 3.14 -18.38 17.04
C LEU A 280 2.08 -17.33 16.70
N VAL A 281 1.94 -17.03 15.42
CA VAL A 281 0.87 -16.18 14.87
C VAL A 281 0.02 -17.04 13.96
N MET A 282 -1.30 -17.00 14.14
CA MET A 282 -2.28 -17.73 13.33
C MET A 282 -3.36 -16.77 12.82
N TRP A 283 -3.86 -17.01 11.61
CA TRP A 283 -5.00 -16.28 11.09
C TRP A 283 -5.86 -17.12 10.16
N ALA A 284 -7.14 -16.76 10.06
CA ALA A 284 -8.10 -17.44 9.20
C ALA A 284 -9.33 -16.56 8.93
N ARG A 285 -10.01 -16.81 7.80
CA ARG A 285 -11.34 -16.26 7.52
C ARG A 285 -12.40 -16.91 8.41
N PRO A 286 -13.50 -16.22 8.75
CA PRO A 286 -14.49 -16.71 9.71
C PRO A 286 -15.50 -17.71 9.12
N HIS A 287 -15.55 -17.89 7.80
CA HIS A 287 -16.50 -18.78 7.13
C HIS A 287 -15.94 -19.37 5.82
N PRO A 288 -16.47 -20.50 5.33
CA PRO A 288 -16.13 -21.04 4.02
C PRO A 288 -16.35 -20.02 2.92
N LYS A 289 -15.45 -19.93 1.93
CA LYS A 289 -15.59 -18.97 0.81
C LYS A 289 -16.94 -19.12 0.08
N ASP A 290 -17.46 -20.35 0.02
CA ASP A 290 -18.71 -20.70 -0.66
C ASP A 290 -19.96 -20.61 0.22
N ALA A 291 -19.86 -20.06 1.43
CA ALA A 291 -21.02 -19.79 2.27
C ALA A 291 -22.09 -18.99 1.50
N LYS A 292 -23.37 -19.19 1.88
CA LYS A 292 -24.52 -18.55 1.23
C LYS A 292 -25.36 -17.75 2.24
N PRO A 293 -24.80 -16.69 2.85
CA PRO A 293 -25.56 -15.79 3.71
C PRO A 293 -26.70 -15.13 2.93
N ALA A 294 -27.73 -14.67 3.65
CA ALA A 294 -28.79 -13.83 3.08
C ALA A 294 -28.32 -12.38 2.95
N ASP A 295 -27.21 -12.20 2.24
CA ASP A 295 -26.52 -10.94 2.01
C ASP A 295 -26.91 -10.38 0.64
N SER A 296 -27.44 -9.15 0.60
CA SER A 296 -27.91 -8.52 -0.64
C SER A 296 -26.78 -8.06 -1.55
N LEU A 297 -25.57 -7.84 -1.03
CA LEU A 297 -24.44 -7.34 -1.81
C LEU A 297 -23.73 -8.46 -2.59
N GLY A 298 -23.86 -9.71 -2.13
CA GLY A 298 -23.19 -10.87 -2.71
C GLY A 298 -21.71 -10.98 -2.30
N PRO A 299 -21.03 -12.07 -2.70
CA PRO A 299 -19.62 -12.26 -2.34
C PRO A 299 -18.74 -11.17 -2.98
N PRO A 300 -17.60 -10.82 -2.36
CA PRO A 300 -16.67 -9.86 -2.93
C PRO A 300 -16.11 -10.35 -4.27
N LEU A 301 -15.79 -9.43 -5.17
CA LEU A 301 -15.04 -9.75 -6.38
C LEU A 301 -13.74 -10.48 -6.01
N ASN A 302 -13.43 -11.54 -6.76
CA ASN A 302 -12.27 -12.43 -6.60
C ASN A 302 -12.28 -13.40 -5.42
N PHE A 303 -13.40 -13.55 -4.70
CA PHE A 303 -13.48 -14.47 -3.56
C PHE A 303 -13.12 -15.93 -3.91
N GLU A 304 -13.29 -16.34 -5.18
CA GLU A 304 -13.02 -17.69 -5.65
C GLU A 304 -11.55 -18.09 -5.46
N LEU A 305 -10.62 -17.13 -5.55
CA LEU A 305 -9.18 -17.36 -5.36
C LEU A 305 -8.83 -17.77 -3.93
N THR A 306 -9.65 -17.38 -2.96
CA THR A 306 -9.35 -17.63 -1.55
C THR A 306 -9.43 -19.12 -1.19
N GLN A 307 -8.69 -19.50 -0.16
CA GLN A 307 -8.58 -20.85 0.35
C GLN A 307 -9.13 -20.92 1.77
N ASP A 308 -9.83 -22.00 2.11
CA ASP A 308 -10.38 -22.22 3.45
C ASP A 308 -9.29 -22.83 4.37
N GLN A 309 -8.27 -22.04 4.66
CA GLN A 309 -7.06 -22.45 5.39
C GLN A 309 -6.88 -21.70 6.72
N LEU A 310 -6.41 -22.43 7.72
CA LEU A 310 -5.72 -21.88 8.88
C LEU A 310 -4.28 -21.62 8.47
N TRP A 311 -3.87 -20.36 8.46
CA TRP A 311 -2.49 -19.97 8.23
C TRP A 311 -1.76 -19.81 9.56
N ALA A 312 -0.52 -20.28 9.65
CA ALA A 312 0.29 -20.18 10.85
C ALA A 312 1.76 -19.84 10.53
N VAL A 313 2.34 -18.97 11.33
CA VAL A 313 3.76 -18.62 11.28
C VAL A 313 4.37 -18.83 12.65
N VAL A 314 5.50 -19.54 12.69
CA VAL A 314 6.29 -19.72 13.91
C VAL A 314 7.64 -19.02 13.75
N LEU A 315 7.93 -18.08 14.63
CA LEU A 315 9.28 -17.55 14.84
C LEU A 315 9.90 -18.41 15.94
N ALA A 316 10.80 -19.33 15.58
CA ALA A 316 11.31 -20.34 16.51
C ALA A 316 12.77 -20.09 16.89
N THR A 317 13.09 -20.29 18.17
CA THR A 317 14.47 -20.19 18.68
C THR A 317 15.27 -21.48 18.45
N ALA A 318 14.58 -22.62 18.31
CA ALA A 318 15.16 -23.96 18.23
C ALA A 318 14.19 -24.93 17.55
N PRO A 319 14.65 -26.12 17.09
CA PRO A 319 13.76 -27.12 16.50
C PRO A 319 12.63 -27.54 17.46
N GLY A 320 11.49 -27.93 16.91
CA GLY A 320 10.33 -28.38 17.67
C GLY A 320 9.28 -29.04 16.79
N SER A 321 8.09 -29.29 17.34
CA SER A 321 6.93 -29.79 16.60
C SER A 321 5.72 -28.91 16.85
N LEU A 322 5.14 -28.38 15.77
CA LEU A 322 3.87 -27.63 15.81
C LEU A 322 2.73 -28.58 15.49
N MET A 323 1.75 -28.69 16.37
CA MET A 323 0.46 -29.29 16.07
C MET A 323 -0.58 -28.20 15.83
N LEU A 324 -1.14 -28.15 14.63
CA LEU A 324 -2.34 -27.35 14.33
C LEU A 324 -3.59 -28.22 14.50
N ALA A 325 -4.67 -27.62 14.97
CA ALA A 325 -5.98 -28.25 15.05
C ALA A 325 -7.07 -27.29 14.59
N THR A 326 -7.97 -27.81 13.73
CA THR A 326 -9.16 -27.09 13.27
C THR A 326 -10.45 -27.68 13.84
N GLY A 327 -10.35 -28.70 14.70
CA GLY A 327 -11.44 -29.35 15.43
C GLY A 327 -10.90 -30.48 16.31
N ASP A 328 -11.74 -31.09 17.15
CA ASP A 328 -11.29 -32.07 18.16
C ASP A 328 -10.55 -33.29 17.57
N THR A 329 -10.88 -33.67 16.34
CA THR A 329 -10.24 -34.79 15.62
C THR A 329 -9.51 -34.37 14.35
N ALA A 330 -9.53 -33.07 14.03
CA ALA A 330 -8.89 -32.52 12.85
C ALA A 330 -7.59 -31.86 13.27
N THR A 331 -6.49 -32.64 13.28
CA THR A 331 -5.16 -32.18 13.70
C THR A 331 -4.09 -32.53 12.66
N GLN A 332 -3.07 -31.69 12.53
CA GLN A 332 -1.89 -31.95 11.71
C GLN A 332 -0.62 -31.51 12.44
N SER A 333 0.46 -32.29 12.34
CA SER A 333 1.75 -31.98 12.96
C SER A 333 2.80 -31.63 11.91
N PHE A 334 3.66 -30.69 12.26
CA PHE A 334 4.71 -30.15 11.40
C PHE A 334 6.03 -30.07 12.17
N ASP A 335 7.14 -30.31 11.47
CA ASP A 335 8.47 -30.08 12.00
C ASP A 335 8.79 -28.58 11.95
N VAL A 336 9.23 -28.02 13.08
CA VAL A 336 9.65 -26.63 13.19
C VAL A 336 11.17 -26.56 13.23
N GLN A 337 11.75 -25.68 12.43
CA GLN A 337 13.18 -25.35 12.43
C GLN A 337 13.42 -24.00 13.11
N PRO A 338 14.63 -23.72 13.62
CA PRO A 338 14.97 -22.36 14.05
C PRO A 338 14.76 -21.35 12.91
N GLY A 339 14.26 -20.15 13.21
CA GLY A 339 13.92 -19.14 12.21
C GLY A 339 12.43 -18.97 11.98
N VAL A 340 12.08 -18.38 10.84
CA VAL A 340 10.68 -18.15 10.41
C VAL A 340 10.15 -19.37 9.66
N ASN A 341 9.06 -19.96 10.15
CA ASN A 341 8.42 -21.14 9.56
C ASN A 341 6.99 -20.81 9.15
N LYS A 342 6.56 -21.30 7.98
CA LYS A 342 5.23 -21.07 7.39
C LYS A 342 4.48 -22.41 7.30
N PHE A 343 3.29 -22.48 7.89
CA PHE A 343 2.45 -23.68 7.92
C PHE A 343 0.99 -23.35 7.62
N ASN A 344 0.24 -24.31 7.09
CA ASN A 344 -1.20 -24.18 6.94
C ASN A 344 -1.92 -25.50 7.24
N MET A 345 -3.23 -25.41 7.46
CA MET A 345 -4.10 -26.57 7.63
C MET A 345 -5.53 -26.23 7.19
N THR A 346 -6.21 -27.14 6.49
CA THR A 346 -7.59 -26.91 6.06
C THR A 346 -8.54 -26.73 7.25
N LEU A 347 -9.38 -25.71 7.16
CA LEU A 347 -10.38 -25.40 8.18
C LEU A 347 -11.52 -26.43 8.20
N THR A 348 -11.98 -26.78 9.40
CA THR A 348 -13.12 -27.69 9.58
C THR A 348 -14.38 -26.86 9.86
N PRO A 349 -15.49 -27.05 9.13
CA PRO A 349 -16.76 -26.36 9.41
C PRO A 349 -17.24 -26.57 10.85
N ASN A 350 -17.68 -25.48 11.50
CA ASN A 350 -18.01 -25.39 12.94
C ASN A 350 -16.82 -25.65 13.88
N GLY A 351 -15.61 -25.71 13.34
CA GLY A 351 -14.38 -25.94 14.07
C GLY A 351 -13.79 -24.68 14.69
N PHE A 352 -12.75 -24.87 15.51
CA PHE A 352 -11.94 -23.81 16.12
C PHE A 352 -10.59 -23.69 15.40
N MET A 353 -9.71 -22.80 15.87
CA MET A 353 -8.29 -22.78 15.49
C MET A 353 -7.45 -23.00 16.74
N GLN A 354 -6.44 -23.84 16.67
CA GLN A 354 -5.51 -24.06 17.77
C GLN A 354 -4.13 -24.43 17.22
N GLY A 355 -3.09 -23.93 17.88
CA GLY A 355 -1.71 -24.31 17.61
C GLY A 355 -0.98 -24.62 18.91
N THR A 356 -0.26 -25.74 18.93
CA THR A 356 0.55 -26.17 20.07
C THR A 356 1.98 -26.42 19.61
N LEU A 357 2.91 -25.57 20.02
CA LEU A 357 4.34 -25.79 19.79
C LEU A 357 4.90 -26.62 20.94
N THR A 358 5.57 -27.71 20.63
CA THR A 358 6.24 -28.58 21.60
C THR A 358 7.72 -28.74 21.29
N ARG A 359 8.50 -28.95 22.35
CA ARG A 359 9.94 -29.26 22.27
C ARG A 359 10.25 -30.27 23.37
N ASP A 360 10.89 -31.38 23.00
CA ASP A 360 11.19 -32.49 23.93
C ASP A 360 9.94 -32.99 24.71
N ASN A 361 8.79 -33.05 24.03
CA ASN A 361 7.46 -33.37 24.59
C ASN A 361 6.91 -32.39 25.64
N ALA A 362 7.55 -31.24 25.84
CA ALA A 362 7.02 -30.15 26.66
C ALA A 362 6.32 -29.10 25.77
N THR A 363 5.16 -28.62 26.20
CA THR A 363 4.49 -27.48 25.56
C THR A 363 5.30 -26.21 25.78
N VAL A 364 5.62 -25.54 24.67
CA VAL A 364 6.31 -24.25 24.62
C VAL A 364 5.32 -23.11 24.42
N ILE A 365 4.37 -23.30 23.50
CA ILE A 365 3.25 -22.40 23.24
C ILE A 365 1.99 -23.23 23.10
N GLU A 366 0.91 -22.78 23.73
CA GLU A 366 -0.45 -23.23 23.45
C GLU A 366 -1.29 -22.00 23.12
N LEU A 367 -1.78 -21.94 21.88
CA LEU A 367 -2.62 -20.85 21.39
C LEU A 367 -3.95 -21.43 20.91
N LYS A 368 -5.00 -21.17 21.67
CA LYS A 368 -6.39 -21.44 21.29
C LYS A 368 -7.21 -20.20 21.62
N PRO A 369 -7.41 -19.29 20.65
CA PRO A 369 -8.15 -18.05 20.91
C PRO A 369 -9.61 -18.36 21.24
N ASP A 370 -10.17 -17.60 22.17
CA ASP A 370 -11.61 -17.54 22.37
C ASP A 370 -12.27 -16.77 21.21
N GLY A 371 -13.54 -17.08 20.93
CA GLY A 371 -14.34 -16.29 19.98
C GLY A 371 -14.16 -16.62 18.49
N TYR A 372 -13.26 -17.55 18.14
CA TYR A 372 -13.15 -18.04 16.77
C TYR A 372 -13.99 -19.30 16.54
N THR A 373 -14.78 -19.30 15.46
CA THR A 373 -15.44 -20.50 14.93
C THR A 373 -15.54 -20.36 13.42
N PHE A 374 -15.15 -21.38 12.67
CA PHE A 374 -15.30 -21.40 11.22
C PHE A 374 -16.76 -21.69 10.84
N ASN A 375 -17.57 -20.65 10.76
CA ASN A 375 -19.03 -20.72 10.69
C ASN A 375 -19.52 -20.95 9.24
N PRO A 376 -20.11 -22.11 8.89
CA PRO A 376 -20.62 -22.38 7.54
C PRO A 376 -21.92 -21.63 7.22
N THR A 377 -22.57 -21.02 8.20
CA THR A 377 -23.82 -20.28 8.06
C THR A 377 -23.66 -18.86 8.63
N PRO A 378 -22.81 -18.02 8.00
CA PRO A 378 -22.68 -16.63 8.41
C PRO A 378 -23.95 -15.85 8.06
N THR A 379 -24.14 -14.69 8.69
CA THR A 379 -25.26 -13.80 8.40
C THR A 379 -24.97 -12.83 7.25
N ALA A 380 -23.70 -12.56 6.97
CA ALA A 380 -23.20 -11.70 5.89
C ALA A 380 -21.83 -12.22 5.41
N PHE A 381 -21.38 -11.80 4.24
CA PHE A 381 -20.01 -12.09 3.80
C PHE A 381 -19.02 -11.25 4.59
N ASN A 382 -18.05 -11.92 5.22
CA ASN A 382 -16.92 -11.27 5.88
C ASN A 382 -15.65 -12.04 5.54
N PHE A 383 -14.88 -11.49 4.60
CA PHE A 383 -13.58 -12.00 4.19
C PHE A 383 -12.42 -11.28 4.88
N ASN A 384 -12.68 -10.53 5.95
CA ASN A 384 -11.64 -10.12 6.90
C ASN A 384 -11.12 -11.36 7.67
N ILE A 385 -10.05 -11.21 8.43
CA ILE A 385 -9.38 -12.34 9.08
C ILE A 385 -9.29 -12.20 10.60
N PHE A 386 -9.59 -13.30 11.29
CA PHE A 386 -9.35 -13.37 12.71
C PHE A 386 -7.87 -13.70 12.93
N VAL A 387 -7.15 -12.86 13.68
CA VAL A 387 -5.72 -13.06 13.97
C VAL A 387 -5.54 -13.37 15.45
N ALA A 388 -4.68 -14.34 15.74
CA ALA A 388 -4.31 -14.72 17.09
C ALA A 388 -2.79 -14.88 17.19
N ALA A 389 -2.20 -14.43 18.28
CA ALA A 389 -0.77 -14.59 18.53
C ALA A 389 -0.48 -14.98 19.97
N ALA A 390 0.61 -15.74 20.17
CA ALA A 390 1.17 -16.06 21.48
C ALA A 390 2.69 -16.14 21.40
N ALA A 391 3.35 -15.84 22.51
CA ALA A 391 4.79 -16.03 22.69
C ALA A 391 5.03 -16.99 23.86
N ALA A 392 6.15 -17.73 23.82
CA ALA A 392 6.54 -18.61 24.91
C ALA A 392 6.68 -17.83 26.21
N THR A 393 6.07 -18.30 27.30
CA THR A 393 6.14 -17.65 28.61
C THR A 393 7.53 -17.87 29.23
N GLY A 394 8.47 -17.00 28.85
CA GLY A 394 9.86 -16.94 29.33
C GLY A 394 10.38 -15.49 29.41
N GLY A 395 9.47 -14.55 29.62
CA GLY A 395 9.64 -13.09 29.68
C GLY A 395 8.26 -12.47 29.45
N ALA A 396 7.77 -11.66 30.36
CA ALA A 396 6.37 -11.24 30.40
C ALA A 396 5.86 -10.64 29.07
N ALA A 397 4.91 -11.31 28.42
CA ALA A 397 3.91 -10.65 27.58
C ALA A 397 2.74 -10.26 28.48
N PRO A 398 2.23 -9.02 28.45
CA PRO A 398 1.05 -8.65 29.23
C PRO A 398 -0.17 -9.40 28.66
N PRO A 399 -1.18 -9.69 29.51
CA PRO A 399 -2.44 -10.22 29.00
C PRO A 399 -3.09 -9.17 28.09
N VAL A 400 -3.60 -9.62 26.94
CA VAL A 400 -4.49 -8.80 26.10
C VAL A 400 -5.84 -8.70 26.81
N THR A 401 -5.92 -7.83 27.80
CA THR A 401 -7.19 -7.38 28.40
C THR A 401 -7.41 -5.94 28.00
N SER A 402 -8.57 -5.64 27.43
CA SER A 402 -9.04 -4.29 27.06
C SER A 402 -9.07 -3.34 28.26
N ALA A 403 -7.93 -2.72 28.59
CA ALA A 403 -7.83 -1.48 29.36
C ALA A 403 -6.37 -1.00 29.34
N VAL A 404 -6.08 0.03 28.53
CA VAL A 404 -4.82 0.78 28.60
C VAL A 404 -4.97 1.87 29.69
N PRO A 405 -4.01 2.06 30.62
CA PRO A 405 -4.00 3.22 31.51
C PRO A 405 -3.55 4.46 30.72
N ALA A 406 -4.22 5.60 30.95
CA ALA A 406 -3.89 6.89 30.33
C ALA A 406 -2.42 7.28 30.54
N PRO A 407 -1.75 7.90 29.55
CA PRO A 407 -0.37 8.32 29.66
C PRO A 407 -0.22 9.34 30.79
N THR A 408 0.71 9.08 31.72
CA THR A 408 1.05 10.03 32.77
C THR A 408 2.06 11.03 32.23
N ASP A 409 1.65 12.29 32.19
CA ASP A 409 2.43 13.43 31.73
C ASP A 409 3.69 13.58 32.59
N THR A 410 4.86 13.25 32.03
CA THR A 410 6.15 13.47 32.68
C THR A 410 6.77 14.71 32.06
N THR A 411 6.66 15.84 32.77
CA THR A 411 7.25 17.11 32.38
C THR A 411 8.75 16.97 32.15
N ALA A 412 9.21 17.32 30.94
CA ALA A 412 10.62 17.40 30.58
C ALA A 412 11.37 18.44 31.45
N PRO A 413 12.67 18.25 31.75
CA PRO A 413 13.46 19.24 32.50
C PRO A 413 13.64 20.52 31.68
N ALA A 414 13.49 21.67 32.34
CA ALA A 414 13.69 22.99 31.73
C ALA A 414 15.12 23.16 31.18
N PRO A 415 15.29 23.73 29.97
CA PRO A 415 16.61 24.02 29.41
C PRO A 415 17.32 25.10 30.24
N THR A 416 18.62 24.91 30.47
CA THR A 416 19.48 25.89 31.13
C THR A 416 19.93 26.95 30.11
N ASP A 417 19.55 28.20 30.34
CA ASP A 417 19.95 29.36 29.54
C ASP A 417 21.47 29.55 29.57
N THR A 418 22.11 29.43 28.40
CA THR A 418 23.47 29.96 28.20
C THR A 418 23.34 31.27 27.43
N ALA A 419 23.69 32.37 28.07
CA ALA A 419 23.55 33.73 27.54
C ALA A 419 24.36 33.93 26.24
N VAL A 420 23.65 34.33 25.18
CA VAL A 420 24.22 34.88 23.94
C VAL A 420 24.52 36.37 24.18
N PRO A 421 25.70 36.91 23.80
CA PRO A 421 26.01 38.31 24.03
C PRO A 421 25.20 39.23 23.11
N THR A 422 24.70 40.33 23.69
CA THR A 422 23.96 41.41 23.03
C THR A 422 24.80 42.13 21.96
N PRO A 423 24.25 42.39 20.74
CA PRO A 423 24.88 43.27 19.78
C PRO A 423 24.75 44.75 20.19
N THR A 424 25.84 45.49 20.01
CA THR A 424 25.96 46.92 20.33
C THR A 424 25.32 47.80 19.26
N ASP A 425 24.46 48.73 19.68
CA ASP A 425 23.87 49.79 18.84
C ASP A 425 24.93 50.67 18.20
N THR A 426 24.91 50.75 16.86
CA THR A 426 25.64 51.79 16.11
C THR A 426 24.63 52.63 15.33
N VAL A 427 24.44 53.86 15.78
CA VAL A 427 23.58 54.87 15.13
C VAL A 427 24.25 55.37 13.84
N THR A 428 23.55 55.32 12.71
CA THR A 428 23.97 55.89 11.42
C THR A 428 22.83 56.77 10.86
N PRO A 429 23.10 57.96 10.27
CA PRO A 429 22.16 59.09 10.24
C PRO A 429 21.18 59.10 9.04
N ALA A 430 20.02 59.72 9.23
CA ALA A 430 19.10 60.19 8.15
C ALA A 430 19.68 61.45 7.45
N PRO A 431 19.31 61.87 6.21
CA PRO A 431 18.06 61.65 5.44
C PRO A 431 18.29 61.42 3.90
N THR A 432 17.28 61.29 3.03
CA THR A 432 16.69 62.41 2.24
C THR A 432 15.49 61.92 1.41
N ASP A 433 14.43 62.72 1.43
CA ASP A 433 13.16 62.56 0.72
C ASP A 433 13.34 62.78 -0.80
N THR A 434 13.02 61.77 -1.62
CA THR A 434 13.02 61.90 -3.08
C THR A 434 11.61 61.61 -3.58
N THR A 435 10.96 62.65 -4.12
CA THR A 435 9.60 62.59 -4.66
C THR A 435 9.55 61.67 -5.88
N VAL A 436 8.76 60.58 -5.78
CA VAL A 436 8.43 59.66 -6.88
C VAL A 436 7.42 60.33 -7.83
N PRO A 437 7.58 60.28 -9.17
CA PRO A 437 6.59 60.80 -10.11
C PRO A 437 5.32 59.94 -10.15
N ALA A 438 4.17 60.59 -10.34
CA ALA A 438 2.85 59.96 -10.50
C ALA A 438 2.78 59.02 -11.73
N PRO A 439 1.98 57.94 -11.69
CA PRO A 439 1.84 57.00 -12.81
C PRO A 439 1.15 57.64 -14.02
N THR A 440 1.72 57.43 -15.20
CA THR A 440 1.15 57.85 -16.49
C THR A 440 0.15 56.80 -16.97
N ASP A 441 -1.09 57.25 -17.18
CA ASP A 441 -2.20 56.48 -17.72
C ASP A 441 -1.91 56.09 -19.19
N THR A 442 -1.71 54.79 -19.46
CA THR A 442 -1.53 54.28 -20.82
C THR A 442 -2.78 53.50 -21.21
N ALA A 443 -3.52 54.05 -22.18
CA ALA A 443 -4.76 53.48 -22.69
C ALA A 443 -4.56 52.09 -23.32
N ALA A 444 -5.47 51.17 -23.00
CA ALA A 444 -5.57 49.83 -23.56
C ALA A 444 -5.86 49.87 -25.08
N PRO A 445 -5.31 48.93 -25.88
CA PRO A 445 -5.68 48.81 -27.29
C PRO A 445 -7.09 48.24 -27.47
N VAL A 446 -7.84 48.87 -28.38
CA VAL A 446 -9.21 48.52 -28.79
C VAL A 446 -9.24 47.15 -29.48
N PRO A 447 -10.22 46.26 -29.19
CA PRO A 447 -10.36 44.98 -29.86
C PRO A 447 -10.93 45.14 -31.28
N THR A 448 -10.27 44.55 -32.27
CA THR A 448 -10.77 44.46 -33.64
C THR A 448 -11.49 43.13 -33.86
N ASN A 449 -12.76 43.19 -34.25
CA ASN A 449 -13.58 42.05 -34.65
C ASN A 449 -13.05 41.38 -35.93
N THR A 450 -12.74 40.08 -35.89
CA THR A 450 -12.68 39.24 -37.09
C THR A 450 -13.40 37.91 -36.88
N ALA A 451 -14.37 37.70 -37.77
CA ALA A 451 -15.24 36.57 -38.10
C ALA A 451 -14.94 35.14 -37.57
N VAL A 452 -16.06 34.51 -37.20
CA VAL A 452 -16.30 33.08 -36.94
C VAL A 452 -16.11 32.21 -38.21
N PRO A 453 -15.44 31.05 -38.11
CA PRO A 453 -15.64 29.92 -39.04
C PRO A 453 -16.54 28.81 -38.42
N PRO A 454 -17.34 28.09 -39.24
CA PRO A 454 -18.43 27.22 -38.78
C PRO A 454 -17.99 25.79 -38.40
N ALA A 455 -18.90 25.12 -37.69
CA ALA A 455 -18.82 23.76 -37.17
C ALA A 455 -18.67 22.65 -38.24
N PRO A 456 -18.01 21.52 -37.93
CA PRO A 456 -18.07 20.32 -38.76
C PRO A 456 -19.27 19.42 -38.38
N THR A 457 -20.02 19.03 -39.42
CA THR A 457 -21.12 18.06 -39.39
C THR A 457 -20.61 16.64 -39.68
N ASP A 458 -21.27 15.70 -39.03
CA ASP A 458 -21.20 14.23 -39.09
C ASP A 458 -21.51 13.62 -40.47
N THR A 459 -20.84 12.53 -40.90
CA THR A 459 -21.40 11.32 -41.59
C THR A 459 -20.35 10.32 -42.15
N THR A 460 -20.46 9.06 -41.68
CA THR A 460 -20.48 7.74 -42.38
C THR A 460 -19.30 7.11 -43.16
N VAL A 461 -18.92 5.91 -42.69
CA VAL A 461 -18.39 4.63 -43.30
C VAL A 461 -19.06 4.24 -44.67
N PRO A 462 -18.59 3.32 -45.61
CA PRO A 462 -17.55 2.23 -45.70
C PRO A 462 -16.80 2.16 -47.10
N PRO A 463 -16.32 1.01 -47.71
CA PRO A 463 -15.84 -0.33 -47.26
C PRO A 463 -14.45 -0.80 -47.84
N ALA A 464 -14.06 -2.03 -47.45
CA ALA A 464 -12.89 -2.82 -47.85
C ALA A 464 -12.84 -3.33 -49.32
N SER A 465 -11.63 -3.64 -49.82
CA SER A 465 -11.42 -4.65 -50.89
C SER A 465 -10.01 -5.25 -50.88
N THR A 466 -9.98 -6.58 -51.01
CA THR A 466 -8.86 -7.50 -51.24
C THR A 466 -8.17 -7.32 -52.60
N ASN A 467 -6.88 -7.65 -52.72
CA ASN A 467 -6.40 -8.60 -53.75
C ASN A 467 -4.93 -9.03 -53.58
N ALA A 468 -4.73 -10.31 -53.92
CA ALA A 468 -3.50 -11.07 -53.86
C ALA A 468 -2.56 -10.82 -55.06
N ALA A 469 -1.28 -11.12 -54.87
CA ALA A 469 -0.36 -11.48 -55.95
C ALA A 469 0.72 -12.46 -55.44
N ALA A 470 0.70 -13.69 -55.96
CA ALA A 470 1.82 -14.63 -55.96
C ALA A 470 2.71 -14.38 -57.20
N PRO A 471 3.99 -14.82 -57.20
CA PRO A 471 4.38 -15.94 -58.10
C PRO A 471 5.59 -16.76 -57.57
N PRO A 472 6.20 -17.69 -58.35
CA PRO A 472 5.70 -19.00 -58.78
C PRO A 472 6.61 -20.18 -58.32
N ALA A 473 6.19 -21.41 -58.64
CA ALA A 473 6.83 -22.68 -58.25
C ALA A 473 7.76 -23.29 -59.32
N SER A 474 8.80 -24.05 -58.91
CA SER A 474 9.33 -25.25 -59.61
C SER A 474 10.31 -26.04 -58.69
N THR A 475 9.95 -27.26 -58.27
CA THR A 475 10.50 -28.60 -58.67
C THR A 475 11.38 -29.29 -57.60
N ASP A 476 10.88 -30.42 -57.09
CA ASP A 476 11.51 -31.49 -56.26
C ASP A 476 12.36 -32.44 -57.17
N PRO A 477 13.26 -33.39 -56.74
CA PRO A 477 13.03 -34.40 -55.69
C PRO A 477 14.20 -34.88 -54.78
N ALA A 478 13.81 -35.34 -53.57
CA ALA A 478 14.27 -36.52 -52.81
C ALA A 478 15.72 -36.70 -52.30
N ALA A 479 15.88 -36.85 -50.97
CA ALA A 479 16.55 -37.98 -50.25
C ALA A 479 16.82 -37.64 -48.75
N ALA A 480 16.73 -38.64 -47.87
CA ALA A 480 17.13 -38.63 -46.45
C ALA A 480 18.20 -39.73 -46.22
N PRO A 481 18.83 -39.94 -45.02
CA PRO A 481 19.23 -39.11 -43.85
C PRO A 481 20.80 -39.25 -43.63
N PRO A 482 21.50 -39.11 -42.44
CA PRO A 482 21.11 -38.83 -41.04
C PRO A 482 22.03 -37.89 -40.18
N ALA A 483 21.55 -37.62 -38.95
CA ALA A 483 22.24 -37.42 -37.66
C ALA A 483 23.22 -36.24 -37.38
N SER A 484 22.92 -35.57 -36.25
CA SER A 484 23.81 -35.04 -35.19
C SER A 484 23.89 -33.51 -34.98
N THR A 485 23.96 -33.17 -33.69
CA THR A 485 24.40 -31.92 -33.04
C THR A 485 23.45 -30.73 -32.88
N ALA A 486 23.07 -30.56 -31.61
CA ALA A 486 22.89 -29.33 -30.82
C ALA A 486 23.00 -27.98 -31.55
N ALA A 487 21.97 -27.15 -31.37
CA ALA A 487 22.09 -25.70 -31.41
C ALA A 487 21.03 -25.05 -30.50
N ALA A 488 21.45 -23.96 -29.87
CA ALA A 488 20.74 -23.12 -28.94
C ALA A 488 19.41 -22.58 -29.46
N VAL A 489 18.44 -22.43 -28.55
CA VAL A 489 17.21 -21.67 -28.77
C VAL A 489 17.47 -20.21 -28.34
N PRO A 490 17.20 -19.21 -29.18
CA PRO A 490 17.31 -17.79 -28.83
C PRO A 490 16.12 -17.34 -27.95
N PRO A 491 16.23 -16.26 -27.16
CA PRO A 491 15.11 -15.75 -26.38
C PRO A 491 14.09 -15.12 -27.33
N ALA A 492 12.84 -15.59 -27.27
CA ALA A 492 11.72 -14.96 -27.93
C ALA A 492 11.22 -13.80 -27.05
N SER A 493 11.56 -12.58 -27.42
CA SER A 493 10.85 -11.38 -27.00
C SER A 493 9.53 -11.30 -27.76
N THR A 494 8.41 -11.46 -27.06
CA THR A 494 7.11 -11.00 -27.54
C THR A 494 6.42 -10.30 -26.38
N ALA A 495 6.71 -9.01 -26.26
CA ALA A 495 5.87 -8.08 -25.51
C ALA A 495 4.55 -7.96 -26.27
N VAL A 496 3.52 -8.64 -25.77
CA VAL A 496 2.14 -8.32 -26.12
C VAL A 496 1.75 -7.21 -25.16
N ALA A 497 1.66 -5.98 -25.66
CA ALA A 497 1.09 -4.86 -24.92
C ALA A 497 -0.37 -5.19 -24.62
N VAL A 498 -0.65 -5.56 -23.37
CA VAL A 498 -2.00 -5.56 -22.82
C VAL A 498 -2.28 -4.11 -22.42
N PRO A 499 -3.36 -3.47 -22.91
CA PRO A 499 -3.72 -2.13 -22.46
C PRO A 499 -4.01 -2.17 -20.96
N PRO A 500 -3.64 -1.14 -20.18
CA PRO A 500 -3.95 -1.10 -18.76
C PRO A 500 -5.47 -1.22 -18.59
N VAL A 501 -5.89 -2.18 -17.76
CA VAL A 501 -7.25 -2.22 -17.27
C VAL A 501 -7.42 -0.95 -16.44
N SER A 502 -8.22 -0.01 -16.95
CA SER A 502 -8.66 1.15 -16.19
C SER A 502 -9.40 0.65 -14.95
N THR A 503 -8.73 0.68 -13.80
CA THR A 503 -9.40 0.69 -12.51
C THR A 503 -9.85 2.13 -12.24
N ASP A 504 -10.83 2.58 -13.02
CA ASP A 504 -11.67 3.72 -12.65
C ASP A 504 -12.50 3.30 -11.42
N ALA A 505 -11.83 3.24 -10.26
CA ALA A 505 -12.50 3.21 -8.98
C ALA A 505 -13.08 4.61 -8.75
N ALA A 506 -14.26 4.85 -9.33
CA ALA A 506 -15.06 6.00 -8.99
C ALA A 506 -15.30 5.98 -7.46
N VAL A 507 -14.63 6.89 -6.75
CA VAL A 507 -14.82 7.12 -5.31
C VAL A 507 -16.23 7.64 -5.09
N PRO A 508 -17.11 6.96 -4.33
CA PRO A 508 -18.42 7.49 -3.96
C PRO A 508 -18.33 8.39 -2.72
N PRO A 509 -19.32 9.28 -2.54
CA PRO A 509 -19.26 10.36 -1.54
C PRO A 509 -19.42 9.83 -0.11
N ALA A 510 -18.64 10.40 0.82
CA ALA A 510 -18.93 10.32 2.25
C ALA A 510 -20.09 11.29 2.61
N PRO A 511 -20.96 10.95 3.57
CA PRO A 511 -22.05 11.83 3.99
C PRO A 511 -21.51 13.07 4.72
N THR A 512 -22.16 14.20 4.48
CA THR A 512 -21.81 15.54 4.94
C THR A 512 -21.73 15.63 6.46
N GLY A 513 -20.53 15.82 7.00
CA GLY A 513 -20.26 16.17 8.39
C GLY A 513 -20.03 17.68 8.55
N THR A 514 -20.80 18.30 9.43
CA THR A 514 -20.80 19.75 9.73
C THR A 514 -19.46 20.29 10.27
N ALA A 515 -19.19 21.54 9.90
CA ALA A 515 -18.02 22.35 10.23
C ALA A 515 -17.43 22.16 11.64
N ILE A 516 -16.11 21.99 11.70
CA ILE A 516 -15.31 22.05 12.92
C ILE A 516 -15.34 23.51 13.42
N ALA A 517 -15.94 23.74 14.58
CA ALA A 517 -15.87 25.03 15.27
C ALA A 517 -14.47 25.22 15.90
N PRO A 518 -13.94 26.46 15.93
CA PRO A 518 -12.63 26.73 16.51
C PRO A 518 -12.62 26.50 18.03
N PRO A 519 -11.46 26.15 18.62
CA PRO A 519 -11.36 25.87 20.05
C PRO A 519 -11.68 27.11 20.90
N PRO A 520 -12.25 26.96 22.11
CA PRO A 520 -12.60 28.09 22.96
C PRO A 520 -11.34 28.79 23.49
N ALA A 521 -11.38 30.13 23.51
CA ALA A 521 -10.33 30.97 24.03
C ALA A 521 -10.08 30.72 25.52
N ALA A 522 -8.82 30.65 25.91
CA ALA A 522 -8.37 30.51 27.29
C ALA A 522 -8.87 31.68 28.16
N ALA A 523 -9.51 31.35 29.29
CA ALA A 523 -9.94 32.34 30.27
C ALA A 523 -8.73 32.92 31.03
N ALA A 524 -8.67 34.25 31.12
CA ALA A 524 -7.67 34.97 31.91
C ALA A 524 -7.84 34.70 33.43
N PRO A 525 -6.75 34.69 34.21
CA PRO A 525 -6.84 34.50 35.65
C PRO A 525 -7.42 35.78 36.29
N THR A 526 -8.42 35.61 37.15
CA THR A 526 -8.87 36.66 38.07
C THR A 526 -8.07 36.58 39.37
N ALA A 527 -7.81 37.77 39.92
CA ALA A 527 -6.92 38.04 41.05
C ALA A 527 -7.36 37.43 42.39
#